data_AF-A0A835EUK1-F1
#
_entry.id   AF-A0A835EUK1-F1
#
_cell.length_a   1.000
_cell.length_b   1.000
_cell.length_c   1.000
_cell.angle_alpha   90.00
_cell.angle_beta   90.00
_cell.angle_gamma   90.00
#
_symmetry.space_group_name_H-M   'P 1'
#
loop_
_entity.id
_entity.type
_entity.pdbx_description
1 polymer ?
#
loop_
_entity_poly.entity_id
_entity_poly.type
_entity_poly.pdbx_seq_one_letter_code
_entity_poly.pdbx_strand_id
1 'polypeptide(L)' 'MHPPLTLHRHPMCAEIIEAFQKCHVDHPVKKFFGECTDLKIKLDQCFRQEKALKRKANFEESKKF' A
#
# COMPACT_ATOMS: atom_id res chain seq x y z
N MET A 1 -5.76 -2.88 8.85
CA MET A 1 -4.70 -3.89 8.72
C MET A 1 -4.22 -3.83 7.28
N HIS A 2 -2.97 -3.42 7.03
CA HIS A 2 -2.44 -3.34 5.66
C HIS A 2 -1.88 -4.73 5.24
N PRO A 3 -2.00 -5.12 3.97
CA PRO A 3 -1.33 -6.31 3.44
C PRO A 3 0.21 -6.19 3.55
N PRO A 4 0.94 -7.31 3.45
CA PRO A 4 2.40 -7.29 3.51
C PRO A 4 3.00 -6.36 2.46
N LEU A 5 4.00 -5.58 2.87
CA LEU A 5 4.70 -4.54 2.10
C LEU A 5 5.65 -5.14 1.03
N THR A 6 5.21 -6.15 0.30
CA THR A 6 6.02 -6.76 -0.76
C THR A 6 6.04 -5.84 -1.97
N LEU A 7 7.11 -5.05 -2.12
CA LEU A 7 7.29 -4.05 -3.18
C LEU A 7 7.01 -4.62 -4.58
N HIS A 8 7.48 -5.85 -4.84
CA HIS A 8 7.29 -6.55 -6.11
C HIS A 8 5.81 -6.84 -6.46
N ARG A 9 4.90 -6.85 -5.49
CA ARG A 9 3.45 -7.10 -5.74
C ARG A 9 2.64 -5.83 -5.95
N HIS A 10 3.21 -4.68 -5.60
CA HIS A 10 2.51 -3.40 -5.54
C HIS A 10 3.29 -2.29 -6.24
N PRO A 11 3.54 -2.40 -7.56
CA PRO A 11 4.33 -1.43 -8.30
C PRO A 11 3.71 -0.02 -8.28
N MET A 12 2.38 0.11 -8.20
CA MET A 12 1.71 1.42 -8.11
C MET A 12 1.88 2.11 -6.75
N CYS A 13 2.24 1.36 -5.70
CA CYS A 13 2.38 1.90 -4.36
C CYS A 13 3.84 1.98 -3.92
N ALA A 14 4.81 1.71 -4.81
CA ALA A 14 6.23 1.60 -4.49
C ALA A 14 6.76 2.85 -3.75
N GLU A 15 6.48 4.03 -4.28
CA GLU A 15 6.95 5.30 -3.70
C GLU A 15 6.42 5.53 -2.27
N ILE A 16 5.16 5.19 -2.01
CA ILE A 16 4.53 5.33 -0.69
C ILE A 16 5.10 4.30 0.29
N ILE A 17 5.39 3.09 -0.19
CA ILE A 17 6.03 2.03 0.60
C ILE A 17 7.42 2.47 1.02
N GLU A 18 8.22 3.02 0.11
CA GLU A 18 9.55 3.53 0.40
C GLU A 18 9.52 4.68 1.41
N ALA A 19 8.59 5.63 1.24
CA ALA A 19 8.41 6.73 2.19
C ALA A 19 8.01 6.22 3.59
N PHE A 20 7.10 5.24 3.66
CA PHE A 20 6.67 4.63 4.91
C PHE A 20 7.80 3.85 5.60
N GLN A 21 8.59 3.09 4.84
CA GLN A 21 9.76 2.39 5.37
C GLN A 21 10.82 3.38 5.86
N LYS A 22 11.08 4.45 5.10
CA LYS A 22 11.99 5.52 5.52
C LYS A 22 11.55 6.16 6.84
N CYS A 23 10.26 6.44 7.00
CA CYS A 23 9.71 6.97 8.25
C CYS A 23 9.94 6.00 9.42
N HIS A 24 9.75 4.69 9.22
CA HIS A 24 10.02 3.68 10.25
C HIS A 24 11.50 3.53 10.62
N VAL A 25 12.41 3.76 9.65
CA VAL A 25 13.86 3.73 9.86
C VAL A 25 14.34 4.99 10.60
N ASP A 26 13.83 6.16 10.23
CA ASP A 26 14.17 7.44 10.86
C ASP A 26 13.59 7.55 12.28
N HIS A 27 12.43 6.93 12.51
CA HIS A 27 11.67 7.05 13.74
C HIS A 27 11.40 5.67 14.39
N PRO A 28 12.44 4.92 14.80
CA PRO A 28 12.29 3.55 15.28
C PRO A 28 11.47 3.44 16.57
N VAL A 29 11.45 4.49 17.41
CA VAL A 29 10.64 4.56 18.65
C VAL A 29 9.31 5.25 18.38
N LYS A 30 9.32 6.39 17.69
CA LYS A 30 8.12 7.21 17.47
C LYS A 30 7.14 6.62 16.45
N LYS A 31 7.55 5.62 15.65
CA LYS A 31 6.62 4.80 14.85
C LYS A 31 5.52 4.16 15.69
N PHE A 32 5.81 3.81 16.95
CA PHE A 32 4.83 3.26 17.88
C PHE A 32 3.89 4.32 18.47
N PHE A 33 4.29 5.59 18.44
CA PHE A 33 3.48 6.74 18.86
C PHE A 33 2.69 7.35 17.70
N GLY A 34 2.75 6.76 16.50
CA GLY A 34 1.93 7.16 15.37
C GLY A 34 2.52 8.25 14.48
N GLU A 35 3.82 8.57 14.59
CA GLU A 35 4.46 9.60 13.75
C GLU A 35 4.35 9.29 12.24
N CYS A 36 4.30 8.01 11.87
CA CYS A 36 4.15 7.56 10.48
C CYS A 36 2.69 7.26 10.06
N THR A 37 1.69 7.71 10.84
CA THR A 37 0.27 7.36 10.60
C THR A 37 -0.27 7.94 9.30
N ASP A 38 0.11 9.16 8.92
CA ASP A 38 -0.31 9.77 7.66
C ASP A 38 0.13 8.93 6.44
N LEU A 39 1.41 8.53 6.42
CA LEU A 39 1.96 7.66 5.39
C LEU A 39 1.26 6.30 5.36
N LYS A 40 0.94 5.74 6.54
CA LYS A 40 0.15 4.51 6.64
C LYS A 40 -1.24 4.65 6.01
N ILE A 41 -1.92 5.78 6.21
CA ILE A 41 -3.25 6.04 5.62
C ILE A 41 -3.15 6.10 4.09
N LYS A 42 -2.17 6.85 3.56
CA LYS A 42 -1.92 6.94 2.11
C LYS A 42 -1.60 5.58 1.49
N LEU A 43 -0.80 4.78 2.19
CA LEU A 43 -0.47 3.43 1.78
C LEU A 43 -1.71 2.52 1.70
N ASP A 44 -2.58 2.56 2.72
CA ASP A 44 -3.82 1.78 2.77
C ASP A 44 -4.77 2.18 1.62
N GLN A 45 -4.86 3.49 1.34
CA GLN A 45 -5.63 4.02 0.21
C GLN A 45 -5.07 3.54 -1.14
N CYS A 46 -3.76 3.52 -1.31
CA CYS A 46 -3.13 3.01 -2.53
C CYS A 46 -3.43 1.52 -2.74
N PHE A 47 -3.28 0.70 -1.70
CA PHE A 47 -3.61 -0.73 -1.80
C PHE A 47 -5.08 -1.00 -2.10
N ARG A 48 -6.00 -0.19 -1.57
CA ARG A 48 -7.43 -0.30 -1.89
C ARG A 48 -7.71 0.01 -3.36
N GLN A 49 -7.06 1.04 -3.91
CA GLN A 49 -7.18 1.40 -5.32
C GLN A 49 -6.61 0.32 -6.23
N GLU A 50 -5.41 -0.18 -5.94
CA GLU A 50 -4.80 -1.26 -6.72
C GLU A 50 -5.67 -2.52 -6.71
N LYS A 51 -6.22 -2.88 -5.54
CA LYS A 51 -7.15 -4.01 -5.41
C LYS A 51 -8.45 -3.78 -6.19
N ALA A 52 -8.96 -2.56 -6.23
CA ALA A 52 -10.16 -2.23 -7.00
C ALA A 52 -9.89 -2.36 -8.51
N LEU A 53 -8.75 -1.88 -9.00
CA LEU A 53 -8.35 -2.00 -10.40
C LEU A 53 -8.17 -3.46 -10.82
N LYS A 54 -7.45 -4.27 -10.03
CA LYS A 54 -7.30 -5.71 -10.27
C LYS A 54 -8.65 -6.44 -10.28
N ARG A 55 -9.55 -6.12 -9.34
CA ARG A 55 -10.91 -6.71 -9.32
C ARG A 55 -11.72 -6.33 -10.56
N LYS A 56 -11.62 -5.08 -11.03
CA LYS A 56 -12.31 -4.63 -12.23
C LYS A 56 -11.79 -5.38 -13.47
N ALA A 57 -10.47 -5.47 -13.64
CA ALA A 57 -9.85 -6.20 -14.74
C ALA A 57 -10.26 -7.69 -14.75
N ASN A 58 -10.21 -8.37 -13.59
CA ASN A 58 -10.65 -9.76 -13.48
C ASN A 58 -12.14 -9.94 -13.81
N PHE A 59 -12.99 -8.98 -13.42
CA PHE A 59 -14.41 -9.01 -13.73
C PHE A 59 -14.68 -8.80 -15.23
N GLU A 60 -13.94 -7.91 -15.88
CA GLU A 60 -14.01 -7.70 -17.33
C GLU A 60 -13.52 -8.92 -18.10
N GLU A 61 -12.46 -9.58 -17.62
CA GLU A 61 -11.97 -10.84 -18.19
C GLU A 61 -12.97 -11.99 -18.03
N SER A 62 -13.61 -12.12 -16.87
CA SER A 62 -14.64 -13.14 -16.64
C SER A 62 -15.87 -13.01 -17.55
N LYS A 63 -16.13 -11.84 -18.14
CA LYS A 63 -17.23 -11.61 -19.08
C LYS A 63 -16.91 -11.99 -20.52
N LYS A 64 -15.66 -12.33 -20.81
CA LYS A 64 -15.22 -12.73 -22.16
C LYS A 64 -15.49 -14.21 -22.45
N PHE A 65 -15.96 -14.96 -21.46
CA PHE A 65 -16.38 -16.36 -21.52
C PHE A 65 -17.89 -16.46 -21.28
#